data_AF-A0A1X0FZQ6-F1
#
_entry.id   AF-A0A1X0FZQ6-F1
#
_cell.length_a   1.000
_cell.length_b   1.000
_cell.length_c   1.000
_cell.angle_alpha   90.00
_cell.angle_beta   90.00
_cell.angle_gamma   90.00
#
_symmetry.space_group_name_H-M   'P 1'
#
loop_
_entity.id
_entity.type
_entity.pdbx_description
1 polymer ?
#
loop_
_entity_poly.entity_id
_entity_poly.type
_entity_poly.pdbx_seq_one_letter_code
_entity_poly.pdbx_strand_id
1 'polypeptide(L)' 'MRLMLVSITTAGLIGIGVGVASLDRPLAGRHCSVPNVTTHDATGLTLLCRRAASENREAVWQYALAS' A
#
# COMPACT_ATOMS: atom_id res chain seq x y z
N MET A 1 -0.39 -4.44 38.58
CA MET A 1 -1.08 -5.15 37.47
C MET A 1 -1.86 -4.24 36.53
N ARG A 2 -2.55 -3.20 37.02
CA ARG A 2 -3.33 -2.26 36.19
C ARG A 2 -2.52 -1.59 35.07
N LEU A 3 -1.33 -1.06 35.39
CA LEU A 3 -0.41 -0.47 34.42
C LEU A 3 0.09 -1.47 33.36
N MET A 4 0.31 -2.72 33.75
CA MET A 4 0.80 -3.76 32.85
C MET A 4 -0.27 -4.12 31.81
N LEU A 5 -1.53 -4.19 32.25
CA LEU A 5 -2.67 -4.45 31.37
C LEU A 5 -2.85 -3.31 30.35
N VAL A 6 -2.80 -2.06 30.81
CA VAL A 6 -2.85 -0.88 29.94
C VAL A 6 -1.72 -0.92 28.92
N SER A 7 -0.48 -1.20 29.35
CA SER A 7 0.67 -1.23 28.44
C SER A 7 0.54 -2.29 27.34
N ILE A 8 0.01 -3.47 27.67
CA ILE A 8 -0.24 -4.55 26.70
C ILE A 8 -1.35 -4.14 25.72
N THR A 9 -2.44 -3.56 26.22
CA THR A 9 -3.56 -3.11 25.38
C THR A 9 -3.11 -2.02 24.40
N THR A 10 -2.32 -1.03 24.87
CA THR A 10 -1.79 0.04 24.01
C THR A 10 -0.82 -0.52 22.97
N ALA A 11 0.08 -1.41 23.35
CA ALA A 11 1.00 -2.05 22.41
C ALA A 11 0.26 -2.88 21.35
N GLY A 12 -0.80 -3.59 21.74
CA GLY A 12 -1.68 -4.32 20.83
C GLY A 12 -2.41 -3.40 19.84
N LEU A 13 -2.99 -2.30 20.32
CA LEU A 13 -3.65 -1.30 19.48
C LEU A 13 -2.69 -0.67 18.47
N ILE A 14 -1.47 -0.33 18.89
CA ILE A 14 -0.43 0.20 18.00
C ILE A 14 -0.05 -0.84 16.95
N GLY A 15 0.18 -2.10 17.35
CA GLY A 15 0.51 -3.18 16.43
C GLY A 15 -0.57 -3.42 15.37
N ILE A 16 -1.85 -3.41 15.77
CA ILE A 16 -2.98 -3.54 14.86
C ILE A 16 -3.03 -2.35 13.89
N GLY A 17 -2.89 -1.12 14.39
CA GLY A 17 -2.92 0.09 13.57
C GLY A 17 -1.82 0.10 12.50
N VAL A 18 -0.58 -0.27 12.87
CA VAL A 18 0.55 -0.37 11.93
C VAL A 18 0.35 -1.47 10.90
N GLY A 19 -0.21 -2.62 11.31
CA GLY A 19 -0.52 -3.73 10.42
C GLY A 19 -1.56 -3.35 9.35
N VAL A 20 -2.66 -2.73 9.77
CA VAL A 20 -3.73 -2.29 8.85
C VAL A 20 -3.23 -1.20 7.90
N ALA A 21 -2.48 -0.22 8.41
CA ALA A 21 -1.87 0.82 7.57
C ALA A 21 -0.85 0.26 6.56
N SER A 22 -0.31 -0.93 6.79
CA SER A 22 0.59 -1.60 5.85
C SER A 22 -0.16 -2.37 4.76
N LEU A 23 -1.38 -2.84 5.03
CA LEU A 23 -2.23 -3.56 4.09
C LEU A 23 -3.00 -2.62 3.15
N ASP A 24 -3.36 -1.42 3.61
CA ASP A 24 -4.12 -0.45 2.80
C ASP A 24 -3.27 0.23 1.71
N ARG A 25 -1.95 -0.01 1.70
CA ARG A 25 -1.05 0.63 0.75
C ARG A 25 -1.29 0.11 -0.68
N PRO A 26 -1.20 0.98 -1.69
CA PRO A 26 -1.25 0.56 -3.08
C PRO A 26 -0.01 -0.30 -3.38
N LEU A 27 -0.14 -1.62 -3.29
CA LEU A 27 0.91 -2.55 -3.71
C LEU A 27 0.99 -2.57 -5.24
N ALA A 28 2.22 -2.55 -5.76
CA ALA A 28 2.49 -2.82 -7.17
C ALA A 28 1.83 -4.16 -7.56
N GLY A 29 1.12 -4.18 -8.69
CA GLY A 29 0.34 -5.34 -9.15
C GLY A 29 -1.16 -5.30 -8.80
N ARG A 30 -1.63 -4.36 -7.95
CA ARG A 30 -3.08 -4.14 -7.79
C ARG A 30 -3.70 -3.52 -9.04
N HIS A 31 -4.91 -3.96 -9.38
CA HIS A 31 -5.69 -3.36 -10.45
C HIS A 31 -6.01 -1.90 -10.14
N CYS A 32 -5.93 -1.07 -11.17
CA CYS A 32 -6.33 0.32 -11.15
C CYS A 32 -7.38 0.55 -12.23
N SER A 33 -8.48 1.23 -11.89
CA SER A 33 -9.56 1.50 -12.85
C SER A 33 -9.25 2.63 -13.81
N VAL A 34 -8.36 3.56 -13.43
CA VAL A 34 -8.06 4.78 -14.20
C VAL A 34 -6.64 4.70 -14.76
N PRO A 35 -6.45 4.53 -16.07
CA PRO A 35 -5.12 4.50 -16.67
C PRO A 35 -4.46 5.89 -16.59
N ASN A 36 -3.12 5.90 -16.54
CA ASN A 36 -2.29 7.12 -16.55
C ASN A 36 -2.40 8.01 -15.30
N VAL A 37 -2.84 7.45 -14.18
CA VAL A 37 -2.75 8.11 -12.87
C VAL A 37 -1.42 7.75 -12.19
N THR A 38 -0.84 8.70 -11.48
CA THR A 38 0.33 8.50 -10.61
C THR A 38 -0.07 8.61 -9.15
N THR A 39 0.53 7.80 -8.30
CA THR A 39 0.40 7.86 -6.84
C THR A 39 1.76 7.64 -6.21
N HIS A 40 1.94 8.00 -4.94
CA HIS A 40 3.15 7.67 -4.19
C HIS A 40 2.88 6.49 -3.28
N ASP A 41 3.86 5.60 -3.14
CA ASP A 41 3.87 4.59 -2.09
C ASP A 41 4.33 5.19 -0.75
N ALA A 42 4.30 4.40 0.32
CA ALA A 42 4.73 4.86 1.65
C ALA A 42 6.25 5.07 1.77
N THR A 43 7.01 4.58 0.79
CA THR A 43 8.45 4.78 0.63
C THR A 43 8.76 6.05 -0.16
N GLY A 44 7.73 6.77 -0.65
CA GLY A 44 7.85 7.94 -1.52
C GLY A 44 8.08 7.61 -2.99
N LEU A 45 8.15 6.32 -3.35
CA LEU A 45 8.29 5.87 -4.74
C LEU A 45 7.03 6.17 -5.51
N THR A 46 7.21 6.70 -6.72
CA THR A 46 6.09 6.98 -7.60
C THR A 46 5.63 5.68 -8.26
N LEU A 47 4.37 5.33 -8.04
CA LEU A 47 3.65 4.29 -8.75
C LEU A 47 2.83 4.94 -9.87
N LEU A 48 2.84 4.33 -11.05
CA LEU A 48 2.03 4.72 -12.18
C LEU A 48 1.06 3.58 -12.52
N CYS A 49 -0.18 3.93 -12.82
CA CYS A 49 -1.16 3.00 -13.33
C CYS A 49 -0.99 2.87 -14.84
N ARG A 50 -0.48 1.71 -15.29
CA ARG A 50 -0.32 1.39 -16.71
C ARG A 50 -0.95 0.03 -16.99
N ARG A 51 -1.48 -0.15 -18.20
CA ARG A 51 -1.91 -1.47 -18.65
C ARG A 51 -0.78 -2.47 -18.48
N ALA A 52 -1.09 -3.61 -17.88
CA ALA A 52 -0.16 -4.72 -17.86
C ALA A 52 0.20 -5.08 -19.31
N ALA A 53 1.47 -5.42 -19.55
CA ALA A 53 1.88 -6.00 -20.84
C ALA A 53 1.34 -7.43 -21.03
N SER A 54 0.73 -8.00 -19.99
CA SER A 54 0.06 -9.30 -20.02
C SER A 54 -1.24 -9.23 -20.84
N GLU A 55 -1.68 -10.39 -21.33
CA GLU A 55 -2.84 -10.57 -22.22
C GLU A 55 -4.13 -9.95 -21.66
N ASN A 56 -4.23 -9.83 -20.34
CA ASN A 56 -5.30 -9.08 -19.67
C ASN A 56 -4.98 -7.58 -19.71
N ARG A 57 -5.73 -6.83 -20.55
CA ARG A 57 -5.64 -5.36 -20.73
C ARG A 57 -5.98 -4.54 -19.47
N GLU A 58 -5.96 -5.16 -18.31
CA GLU A 58 -6.24 -4.54 -17.02
C GLU A 58 -5.09 -3.59 -16.68
N ALA A 59 -5.43 -2.40 -16.23
CA ALA A 59 -4.44 -1.47 -15.73
C ALA A 59 -4.05 -1.90 -14.32
N VAL A 60 -2.75 -1.93 -14.06
CA VAL A 60 -2.17 -2.30 -12.77
C VAL A 60 -1.17 -1.24 -12.33
N TRP A 61 -1.03 -1.08 -11.02
CA TRP A 61 -0.01 -0.22 -10.43
C TRP A 61 1.39 -0.80 -10.67
N GLN A 62 2.28 -0.01 -11.25
CA GLN A 62 3.66 -0.37 -11.56
C GLN A 62 4.57 0.75 -11.05
N TYR A 63 5.79 0.43 -10.64
CA TYR A 63 6.75 1.47 -10.27
C TYR A 63 7.12 2.33 -11.49
N ALA A 64 7.11 3.64 -11.31
CA ALA A 64 7.68 4.56 -12.28
C ALA A 64 9.20 4.36 -12.25
N LEU A 65 9.79 3.75 -13.28
CA LEU A 65 11.22 3.84 -13.47
C LEU A 65 11.56 5.31 -13.68
N ALA A 66 12.23 5.92 -12.70
CA ALA A 66 12.88 7.20 -12.89
C ALA A 66 13.93 7.02 -13.99
N SER A 67 13.68 7.63 -15.14
CA SER A 67 14.60 7.70 -16.28
C SER A 67 15.66 8.77 -16.06
#